data_AF-A0AAN8WLQ1-F1
#
_entry.id   AF-A0AAN8WLQ1-F1
#
_cell.length_a   1.000
_cell.length_b   1.000
_cell.length_c   1.000
_cell.angle_alpha   90.00
_cell.angle_beta   90.00
_cell.angle_gamma   90.00
#
_symmetry.space_group_name_H-M   'P 1'
#
loop_
_entity.id
_entity.type
_entity.pdbx_description
1 polymer ?
#
loop_
_entity_poly.entity_id
_entity_poly.type
_entity_poly.pdbx_seq_one_letter_code
_entity_poly.pdbx_strand_id
1 'polypeptide(L)'
;VYNAMNEHPEAPTLGEVPKVKPNLNAIMDFHAASCAVMEDIGKFEVLLCRSGRLDSRVSVRVETIDGTATEDQDYVPINEIITFEEGETEKSIQVEIINDNQWEPDEEFYLKMSLLLDSEQREGVQLGRISIMEITILNDD
;
A
#
# COMPACT_ATOMS: atom_id res chain seq x y z
N VAL A 1 23.83 24.11 -65.77
CA VAL A 1 22.55 23.44 -66.09
C VAL A 1 22.53 22.15 -65.30
N TYR A 2 21.82 22.12 -64.18
CA TYR A 2 21.02 20.99 -63.65
C TYR A 2 20.47 21.43 -62.29
N ASN A 3 19.41 22.24 -62.36
CA ASN A 3 18.37 22.24 -61.36
C ASN A 3 17.76 20.82 -61.36
N ALA A 4 17.73 20.17 -60.20
CA ALA A 4 16.79 19.08 -59.95
C ALA A 4 16.48 19.01 -58.45
N MET A 5 15.36 19.65 -58.10
CA MET A 5 14.37 19.16 -57.15
C MET A 5 14.77 19.04 -55.68
N ASN A 6 14.82 20.20 -55.02
CA ASN A 6 14.13 20.33 -53.73
C ASN A 6 12.63 20.35 -54.03
N GLU A 7 11.89 19.31 -53.63
CA GLU A 7 10.43 19.34 -53.43
C GLU A 7 9.95 17.95 -52.92
N HIS A 8 9.98 17.70 -51.61
CA HIS A 8 8.76 17.41 -50.82
C HIS A 8 9.10 17.16 -49.33
N PRO A 9 8.18 17.50 -48.41
CA PRO A 9 8.45 17.87 -47.03
C PRO A 9 8.18 16.73 -46.04
N GLU A 10 8.75 16.92 -44.83
CA GLU A 10 8.40 16.28 -43.57
C GLU A 10 8.69 14.77 -43.46
N ALA A 11 9.81 14.48 -42.77
CA ALA A 11 9.93 13.22 -42.05
C ALA A 11 8.69 13.04 -41.16
N PRO A 12 8.10 11.84 -41.08
CA PRO A 12 6.93 11.63 -40.24
C PRO A 12 7.33 11.96 -38.80
N THR A 13 6.73 13.00 -38.23
CA THR A 13 6.79 13.22 -36.79
C THR A 13 6.24 11.95 -36.16
N LEU A 14 7.01 11.27 -35.31
CA LEU A 14 6.42 10.32 -34.38
C LEU A 14 5.28 11.07 -33.69
N GLY A 15 4.04 10.61 -33.89
CA GLY A 15 2.89 11.17 -33.22
C GLY A 15 3.18 11.30 -31.74
N GLU A 16 2.67 12.35 -31.11
CA GLU A 16 2.84 12.59 -29.67
C GLU A 16 2.72 11.25 -28.92
N VAL A 17 3.75 10.88 -28.16
CA VAL A 17 3.65 9.76 -27.22
C VAL A 17 2.36 10.02 -26.45
N PRO A 18 1.37 9.10 -26.46
CA PRO A 18 0.11 9.35 -25.77
C PRO A 18 0.47 9.70 -24.34
N LYS A 19 0.21 10.97 -23.96
CA LYS A 19 0.38 11.42 -22.59
C LYS A 19 -0.50 10.49 -21.78
N VAL A 20 0.12 9.54 -21.07
CA VAL A 20 -0.57 8.74 -20.08
C VAL A 20 -1.28 9.77 -19.21
N LYS A 21 -2.62 9.76 -19.20
CA LYS A 21 -3.35 10.62 -18.28
C LYS A 21 -2.77 10.29 -16.91
N PRO A 22 -2.14 11.25 -16.20
CA PRO A 22 -1.63 10.97 -14.88
C PRO A 22 -2.78 10.38 -14.08
N ASN A 23 -2.52 9.32 -13.31
CA ASN A 23 -3.53 8.85 -12.39
C ASN A 23 -3.85 10.01 -11.45
N LEU A 24 -5.04 10.58 -11.59
CA LEU A 24 -5.46 11.75 -10.84
C LEU A 24 -5.69 11.41 -9.36
N ASN A 25 -5.71 10.13 -9.02
CA ASN A 25 -5.90 9.65 -7.67
C ASN A 25 -4.56 9.22 -7.07
N ALA A 26 -4.37 9.53 -5.79
CA ALA A 26 -3.43 8.83 -4.94
C ALA A 26 -3.98 7.42 -4.69
N ILE A 27 -3.19 6.41 -4.97
CA ILE A 27 -3.51 5.02 -4.70
C ILE A 27 -2.76 4.59 -3.46
N MET A 28 -3.46 3.99 -2.51
CA MET A 28 -2.90 3.49 -1.26
C MET A 28 -2.98 1.95 -1.22
N ASP A 29 -1.84 1.31 -0.99
CA ASP A 29 -1.68 -0.14 -0.93
C ASP A 29 -0.83 -0.53 0.29
N PHE A 30 -0.97 -1.76 0.79
CA PHE A 30 0.13 -2.42 1.48
C PHE A 30 1.18 -2.85 0.47
N HIS A 31 2.44 -2.86 0.88
CA HIS A 31 3.55 -3.28 0.02
C HIS A 31 3.45 -4.76 -0.39
N ALA A 32 2.90 -5.60 0.49
CA ALA A 32 2.68 -7.01 0.26
C ALA A 32 1.25 -7.40 0.66
N ALA A 33 0.70 -8.42 -0.02
CA ALA A 33 -0.62 -8.97 0.31
C ALA A 33 -0.57 -9.96 1.48
N SER A 34 0.60 -10.52 1.77
CA SER A 34 0.79 -11.37 2.93
C SER A 34 2.24 -11.39 3.41
N CYS A 35 2.42 -11.78 4.67
CA CYS A 35 3.70 -12.22 5.22
C CYS A 35 3.49 -13.32 6.26
N ALA A 36 4.56 -14.04 6.57
CA ALA A 36 4.61 -14.95 7.71
C ALA A 36 5.74 -14.50 8.65
N VAL A 37 5.49 -14.53 9.95
CA VAL A 37 6.44 -14.15 11.01
C VAL A 37 6.46 -15.24 12.08
N MET A 38 7.58 -15.37 12.78
CA MET A 38 7.64 -16.24 13.96
C MET A 38 6.87 -15.59 15.12
N GLU A 39 6.30 -16.41 15.99
CA GLU A 39 5.66 -15.96 17.23
C GLU A 39 6.62 -15.13 18.11
N ASP A 40 7.89 -15.54 18.19
CA ASP A 40 8.94 -14.88 18.97
C ASP A 40 9.49 -13.57 18.39
N ILE A 41 8.96 -13.11 17.25
CA ILE A 41 9.49 -11.92 16.56
C ILE A 41 9.34 -10.65 17.40
N GLY A 42 8.36 -10.62 18.31
CA GLY A 42 7.98 -9.46 19.08
C GLY A 42 7.38 -8.36 18.20
N LYS A 43 8.21 -7.58 17.50
CA LYS A 43 7.74 -6.46 16.67
C LYS A 43 8.37 -6.46 15.29
N PHE A 44 7.55 -6.17 14.27
CA PHE A 44 8.02 -6.04 12.89
C PHE A 44 7.34 -4.87 12.17
N GLU A 45 7.94 -4.43 11.06
CA GLU A 45 7.43 -3.32 10.26
C GLU A 45 6.60 -3.81 9.07
N VAL A 46 5.43 -3.20 8.88
CA VAL A 46 4.60 -3.35 7.68
C VAL A 46 4.67 -2.06 6.89
N LEU A 47 4.99 -2.17 5.59
CA LEU A 47 5.10 -1.04 4.68
C LEU A 47 3.78 -0.76 3.95
N LEU A 48 3.40 0.51 3.93
CA LEU A 48 2.33 1.07 3.12
C LEU A 48 2.96 1.85 1.95
N CYS A 49 2.36 1.73 0.78
CA CYS A 49 2.80 2.37 -0.45
C CYS A 49 1.73 3.36 -0.95
N ARG A 50 2.19 4.53 -1.39
CA ARG A 50 1.41 5.51 -2.13
C ARG A 50 1.93 5.62 -3.55
N SER A 51 1.03 5.48 -4.53
CA SER A 51 1.33 5.69 -5.96
C SER A 51 0.32 6.62 -6.62
N GLY A 52 0.55 6.99 -7.89
CA GLY A 52 -0.30 7.94 -8.60
C GLY A 52 -0.04 9.39 -8.17
N ARG A 53 -1.05 10.08 -7.66
CA ARG A 53 -0.95 11.49 -7.25
C ARG A 53 -0.15 11.66 -5.95
N LEU A 54 0.87 12.52 -5.96
CA LEU A 54 1.77 12.78 -4.83
C LEU A 54 1.79 14.25 -4.34
N ASP A 55 1.13 15.17 -5.05
CA ASP A 55 1.15 16.63 -4.83
C ASP A 55 0.18 17.11 -3.72
N SER A 56 -0.22 16.21 -2.82
CA SER A 56 -1.14 16.53 -1.73
C SER A 56 -0.90 15.64 -0.52
N ARG A 57 -1.33 16.06 0.66
CA ARG A 57 -1.43 15.18 1.83
C ARG A 57 -2.55 14.15 1.63
N VAL A 58 -2.35 12.91 2.10
CA VAL A 58 -3.34 11.82 2.08
C VAL A 58 -3.32 11.08 3.40
N SER A 59 -4.49 10.73 3.93
CA SER A 59 -4.61 9.88 5.12
C SER A 59 -5.45 8.64 4.84
N VAL A 60 -5.06 7.52 5.44
CA VAL A 60 -5.82 6.26 5.46
C VAL A 60 -5.90 5.73 6.89
N ARG A 61 -6.93 4.96 7.19
CA ARG A 61 -6.99 4.19 8.45
C ARG A 61 -6.44 2.79 8.19
N VAL A 62 -5.65 2.28 9.12
CA VAL A 62 -5.25 0.88 9.21
C VAL A 62 -5.82 0.29 10.49
N GLU A 63 -6.50 -0.83 10.37
CA GLU A 63 -7.09 -1.57 11.49
C GLU A 63 -6.77 -3.06 11.39
N THR A 64 -6.59 -3.74 12.52
CA THR A 64 -6.52 -5.21 12.59
C THR A 64 -7.91 -5.84 12.52
N ILE A 65 -7.97 -7.07 12.01
CA ILE A 65 -9.16 -7.93 12.00
C ILE A 65 -8.70 -9.33 12.36
N ASP A 66 -9.36 -9.94 13.34
CA ASP A 66 -9.14 -11.33 13.74
C ASP A 66 -9.35 -12.31 12.58
N GLY A 67 -8.58 -13.39 12.60
CA GLY A 67 -8.80 -14.58 11.78
C GLY A 67 -8.94 -15.80 12.67
N THR A 68 -7.93 -16.66 12.66
CA THR A 68 -7.73 -17.70 13.68
C THR A 68 -7.01 -17.11 14.90
N ALA A 69 -6.06 -16.20 14.67
CA ALA A 69 -5.45 -15.36 15.70
C ALA A 69 -6.41 -14.26 16.17
N THR A 70 -6.39 -13.99 17.48
CA THR A 70 -7.28 -13.12 18.25
C THR A 70 -6.49 -11.97 18.91
N GLU A 71 -7.07 -10.77 18.87
CA GLU A 71 -6.52 -9.59 19.56
C GLU A 71 -6.29 -9.83 21.07
N ASP A 72 -5.22 -9.23 21.61
CA ASP A 72 -4.78 -9.34 23.02
C ASP A 72 -4.39 -10.76 23.48
N GLN A 73 -4.47 -11.76 22.59
CA GLN A 73 -3.93 -13.11 22.81
C GLN A 73 -2.68 -13.32 21.96
N ASP A 74 -2.79 -13.10 20.65
CA ASP A 74 -1.75 -13.50 19.68
C ASP A 74 -1.07 -12.26 19.05
N TYR A 75 -1.75 -11.12 19.08
CA TYR A 75 -1.23 -9.84 18.59
C TYR A 75 -1.84 -8.65 19.32
N VAL A 76 -1.13 -7.51 19.29
CA VAL A 76 -1.65 -6.24 19.83
C VAL A 76 -2.50 -5.53 18.77
N PRO A 77 -3.76 -5.16 19.05
CA PRO A 77 -4.64 -4.58 18.04
C PRO A 77 -4.17 -3.20 17.57
N ILE A 78 -4.30 -2.95 16.27
CA ILE A 78 -3.97 -1.67 15.64
C ILE A 78 -5.26 -0.98 15.19
N ASN A 79 -5.37 0.32 15.45
CA ASN A 79 -6.39 1.17 14.86
C ASN A 79 -5.87 2.61 14.71
N GLU A 80 -5.12 2.85 13.65
CA GLU A 80 -4.37 4.09 13.46
C GLU A 80 -4.70 4.81 12.16
N ILE A 81 -4.48 6.13 12.13
CA ILE A 81 -4.54 6.94 10.92
C ILE A 81 -3.12 7.20 10.45
N ILE A 82 -2.81 6.74 9.25
CA ILE A 82 -1.50 6.94 8.61
C ILE A 82 -1.62 8.08 7.61
N THR A 83 -0.80 9.12 7.80
CA THR A 83 -0.74 10.30 6.95
C THR A 83 0.53 10.30 6.12
N PHE A 84 0.36 10.38 4.81
CA PHE A 84 1.40 10.67 3.84
C PHE A 84 1.37 12.16 3.53
N GLU A 85 2.46 12.85 3.80
CA GLU A 85 2.69 14.22 3.34
C GLU A 85 2.89 14.26 1.82
N GLU A 86 2.93 15.48 1.28
CA GLU A 86 3.26 15.70 -0.13
C GLU A 86 4.62 15.06 -0.48
N GLY A 87 4.64 14.31 -1.58
CA GLY A 87 5.84 13.63 -2.09
C GLY A 87 6.22 12.33 -1.37
N GLU A 88 5.62 12.00 -0.22
CA GLU A 88 5.90 10.74 0.47
C GLU A 88 5.27 9.55 -0.29
N THR A 89 6.07 8.52 -0.56
CA THR A 89 5.63 7.32 -1.29
C THR A 89 5.53 6.10 -0.40
N GLU A 90 6.15 6.10 0.78
CA GLU A 90 6.16 4.96 1.70
C GLU A 90 6.03 5.42 3.17
N LYS A 91 5.35 4.61 3.97
CA LYS A 91 5.29 4.70 5.44
C LYS A 91 5.37 3.30 6.02
N SER A 92 5.92 3.18 7.22
CA SER A 92 5.84 1.94 8.01
C SER A 92 4.84 2.12 9.15
N ILE A 93 4.21 1.00 9.52
CA ILE A 93 3.56 0.81 10.81
C ILE A 93 4.24 -0.35 11.55
N GLN A 94 4.22 -0.31 12.87
CA GLN A 94 4.76 -1.37 13.70
C GLN A 94 3.64 -2.31 14.11
N VAL A 95 3.82 -3.61 13.84
CA VAL A 95 2.95 -4.69 14.31
C VAL A 95 3.66 -5.44 15.44
N GLU A 96 2.92 -5.81 16.47
CA GLU A 96 3.42 -6.53 17.64
C GLU A 96 2.69 -7.86 17.79
N ILE A 97 3.48 -8.94 17.83
CA ILE A 97 3.05 -10.32 18.08
C ILE A 97 3.28 -10.61 19.55
N ILE A 98 2.31 -11.26 20.18
CA ILE A 98 2.38 -11.68 21.58
C ILE A 98 2.90 -13.12 21.56
N ASN A 99 4.04 -13.34 22.22
CA ASN A 99 4.63 -14.66 22.35
C ASN A 99 4.19 -15.32 23.65
N ASP A 100 3.82 -16.60 23.61
CA ASP A 100 3.63 -17.39 24.82
C ASP A 100 4.58 -18.60 24.92
N ASN A 101 4.21 -19.69 25.61
CA ASN A 101 5.02 -20.93 25.69
C ASN A 101 4.13 -22.18 25.51
N GLN A 102 3.00 -22.03 24.84
CA GLN A 102 1.97 -23.04 24.65
C GLN A 102 1.90 -23.38 23.17
N TRP A 103 2.05 -24.67 22.86
CA TRP A 103 1.93 -25.11 21.48
C TRP A 103 0.54 -24.79 20.90
N GLU A 104 0.55 -24.08 19.77
CA GLU A 104 -0.61 -23.70 18.97
C GLU A 104 -0.36 -24.07 17.48
N PRO A 105 -1.43 -24.25 16.67
CA PRO A 105 -1.25 -24.31 15.21
C PRO A 105 -0.80 -22.96 14.67
N ASP A 106 -0.28 -22.92 13.43
CA ASP A 106 -0.10 -21.64 12.73
C ASP A 106 -1.44 -20.90 12.62
N GLU A 107 -1.44 -19.60 12.93
CA GLU A 107 -2.64 -18.77 12.95
C GLU A 107 -2.49 -17.55 12.05
N GLU A 108 -3.60 -16.91 11.72
CA GLU A 108 -3.64 -15.74 10.86
C GLU A 108 -4.57 -14.65 11.37
N PHE A 109 -4.16 -13.41 11.14
CA PHE A 109 -4.98 -12.21 11.28
C PHE A 109 -4.73 -11.27 10.09
N TYR A 110 -5.48 -10.17 10.02
CA TYR A 110 -5.45 -9.29 8.85
C TYR A 110 -5.24 -7.83 9.25
N LEU A 111 -4.47 -7.11 8.45
CA LEU A 111 -4.49 -5.65 8.41
C LEU A 111 -5.39 -5.20 7.28
N LYS A 112 -6.30 -4.27 7.58
CA LYS A 112 -7.21 -3.67 6.61
C LYS A 112 -6.97 -2.18 6.51
N MET A 113 -6.83 -1.69 5.29
CA MET A 113 -6.77 -0.29 4.96
C MET A 113 -8.16 0.24 4.55
N SER A 114 -8.57 1.39 5.08
CA SER A 114 -9.80 2.07 4.69
C SER A 114 -9.61 3.57 4.46
N LEU A 115 -10.42 4.13 3.58
CA LEU A 115 -10.47 5.58 3.36
C LEU A 115 -11.19 6.25 4.53
N LEU A 116 -10.71 7.42 4.93
CA LEU A 116 -11.44 8.26 5.87
C LEU A 116 -12.71 8.79 5.20
N LEU A 117 -13.84 8.75 5.92
CA LEU A 117 -15.16 9.08 5.36
C LEU A 117 -15.38 10.58 5.19
N ASP A 118 -14.43 11.40 5.64
CA ASP A 118 -14.55 12.85 5.73
C ASP A 118 -14.37 13.48 4.33
N SER A 119 -15.33 14.31 3.94
CA SER A 119 -15.62 14.70 2.55
C SER A 119 -14.53 15.48 1.83
N GLU A 120 -13.57 16.08 2.53
CA GLU A 120 -12.50 16.88 1.90
C GLU A 120 -11.31 16.03 1.42
N GLN A 121 -11.15 14.78 1.91
CA GLN A 121 -10.02 13.91 1.53
C GLN A 121 -10.38 12.82 0.51
N ARG A 122 -11.67 12.59 0.22
CA ARG A 122 -12.09 11.56 -0.74
C ARG A 122 -11.73 11.88 -2.19
N GLU A 123 -11.72 13.16 -2.55
CA GLU A 123 -11.46 13.54 -3.94
C GLU A 123 -10.00 13.26 -4.31
N GLY A 124 -9.83 12.23 -5.13
CA GLY A 124 -8.52 11.81 -5.63
C GLY A 124 -7.71 10.97 -4.66
N VAL A 125 -8.34 10.21 -3.76
CA VAL A 125 -7.71 9.12 -3.01
C VAL A 125 -8.50 7.84 -3.22
N GLN A 126 -7.82 6.74 -3.51
CA GLN A 126 -8.42 5.42 -3.67
C GLN A 126 -7.54 4.35 -3.03
N LEU A 127 -8.17 3.27 -2.59
CA LEU A 127 -7.44 2.05 -2.24
C LEU A 127 -7.00 1.36 -3.53
N GLY A 128 -5.80 0.80 -3.51
CA GLY A 128 -5.30 -0.03 -4.60
C GLY A 128 -5.80 -1.46 -4.50
N ARG A 129 -5.03 -2.39 -5.08
CA ARG A 129 -5.41 -3.81 -5.12
C ARG A 129 -5.10 -4.54 -3.82
N ILE A 130 -4.13 -4.03 -3.06
CA ILE A 130 -3.64 -4.63 -1.82
C ILE A 130 -4.09 -3.73 -0.67
N SER A 131 -5.40 -3.73 -0.38
CA SER A 131 -5.97 -2.98 0.74
C SER A 131 -6.23 -3.84 1.98
N ILE A 132 -5.95 -5.13 1.88
CA ILE A 132 -5.94 -6.09 2.99
C ILE A 132 -4.63 -6.85 2.88
N MET A 133 -3.96 -7.06 4.01
CA MET A 133 -2.76 -7.85 4.14
C MET A 133 -2.99 -8.94 5.18
N GLU A 134 -2.70 -10.19 4.82
CA GLU A 134 -2.74 -11.35 5.72
C GLU A 134 -1.40 -11.50 6.45
N ILE A 135 -1.44 -11.75 7.76
CA ILE A 135 -0.26 -12.02 8.57
C ILE A 135 -0.45 -13.41 9.17
N THR A 136 0.46 -14.32 8.82
CA THR A 136 0.55 -15.65 9.44
C THR A 136 1.55 -15.61 10.59
N ILE A 137 1.15 -16.08 11.76
CA ILE A 137 2.00 -16.31 12.92
C ILE A 137 2.41 -17.78 12.88
N LEU A 138 3.73 -18.02 12.82
CA LEU A 138 4.32 -19.35 12.84
C LEU A 138 4.71 -19.69 14.27
N ASN A 139 4.05 -20.69 14.85
CA ASN A 139 4.32 -21.17 16.20
C ASN A 139 5.78 -21.66 16.30
N ASP A 140 6.47 -21.28 17.38
CA ASP A 140 7.88 -21.61 17.60
C ASP A 140 8.14 -22.67 18.69
N ASP A 141 7.07 -23.11 19.38
CA ASP A 141 7.09 -24.16 20.43
C ASP A 141 6.98 -25.62 19.95
#